data_AF-A0A392P7A1-F1
#
_entry.id   AF-A0A392P7A1-F1
#
_cell.length_a   1.000
_cell.length_b   1.000
_cell.length_c   1.000
_cell.angle_alpha   90.00
_cell.angle_beta   90.00
_cell.angle_gamma   90.00
#
_symmetry.space_group_name_H-M   'P 1'
#
loop_
_entity.id
_entity.type
_entity.pdbx_description
1 polymer ?
#
loop_
_entity_poly.entity_id
_entity_poly.type
_entity_poly.pdbx_seq_one_letter_code
_entity_poly.pdbx_strand_id
1 'polypeptide(L)'
;DGRGTVDDISKRLREGCPSYYKESDYKFFLAVEALERAAVTIDDEEKETLAREALNSLSKVPESADLRTVCKRFEDLRFYEAVVCLPLQKAQAIDPAGDAYNDEIDATVREQALAQREQCYEIIISALRSLKGDTLRKEFGSPIRSASQSALDPASRKKYISQIVQLGVQSPDRIFHEYLYQAMIDLGLENELLEYGGPDLLSFLQSAGRKPIHEVAYYPFLFNNLLMA
;
A
#
# COMPACT_ATOMS: atom_id res chain seq x y z
N ASP A 1 -4.13 4.41 -30.30
CA ASP A 1 -5.34 4.69 -29.50
C ASP A 1 -5.98 3.41 -29.00
N GLY A 2 -5.68 3.03 -27.74
CA GLY A 2 -6.18 1.81 -27.10
C GLY A 2 -7.64 1.89 -26.63
N ARG A 3 -8.18 3.11 -26.43
CA ARG A 3 -9.44 3.39 -25.70
C ARG A 3 -10.68 2.62 -26.17
N GLY A 4 -10.72 2.12 -27.41
CA GLY A 4 -11.85 1.32 -27.91
C GLY A 4 -11.69 -0.19 -27.74
N THR A 5 -10.48 -0.67 -27.49
CA THR A 5 -10.15 -2.10 -27.55
C THR A 5 -10.71 -2.86 -26.36
N VAL A 6 -10.58 -2.33 -25.15
CA VAL A 6 -11.13 -2.97 -23.95
C VAL A 6 -12.65 -3.00 -23.99
N ASP A 7 -13.30 -1.90 -24.39
CA ASP A 7 -14.77 -1.84 -24.49
C ASP A 7 -15.31 -2.85 -25.50
N ASP A 8 -14.70 -2.94 -26.69
CA ASP A 8 -15.12 -3.87 -27.74
C ASP A 8 -14.91 -5.34 -27.34
N ILE A 9 -13.76 -5.67 -26.75
CA ILE A 9 -13.47 -7.02 -26.27
C ILE A 9 -14.37 -7.38 -25.10
N SER A 10 -14.55 -6.48 -24.13
CA SER A 10 -15.40 -6.69 -22.96
C SER A 10 -16.85 -6.91 -23.34
N LYS A 11 -17.35 -6.18 -24.34
CA LYS A 11 -18.69 -6.40 -24.88
C LYS A 11 -18.84 -7.80 -25.45
N ARG A 12 -17.90 -8.24 -26.29
CA ARG A 12 -17.91 -9.60 -26.87
C ARG A 12 -17.79 -10.69 -25.82
N LEU A 13 -16.97 -10.50 -24.78
CA LEU A 13 -16.80 -11.46 -23.68
C LEU A 13 -18.06 -11.57 -22.81
N ARG A 14 -18.73 -10.44 -22.52
CA ARG A 14 -20.03 -10.46 -21.81
C ARG A 14 -21.12 -11.16 -22.62
N GLU A 15 -21.17 -10.94 -23.93
CA GLU A 15 -22.15 -11.58 -24.81
C GLU A 15 -21.87 -13.08 -25.01
N GLY A 16 -20.60 -13.46 -25.17
CA GLY A 16 -20.21 -14.84 -25.47
C GLY A 16 -20.01 -15.74 -24.24
N CYS A 17 -19.61 -15.19 -23.09
CA CYS A 17 -19.23 -15.94 -21.89
C CYS A 17 -19.63 -15.23 -20.57
N PRO A 18 -20.91 -14.90 -20.35
CA PRO A 18 -21.35 -14.07 -19.21
C PRO A 18 -21.08 -14.70 -17.83
N SER A 19 -20.96 -16.02 -17.74
CA SER A 19 -20.66 -16.71 -16.47
C SER A 19 -19.20 -16.54 -16.02
N TYR A 20 -18.29 -16.24 -16.96
CA TYR A 20 -16.85 -16.14 -16.71
C TYR A 20 -16.35 -14.70 -16.69
N TYR A 21 -16.96 -13.81 -17.48
CA TYR A 21 -16.57 -12.41 -17.56
C TYR A 21 -17.57 -11.52 -16.82
N LYS A 22 -17.15 -11.00 -15.66
CA LYS A 22 -17.97 -10.19 -14.78
C LYS A 22 -17.66 -8.71 -14.95
N GLU A 23 -18.55 -7.87 -14.40
CA GLU A 23 -18.32 -6.42 -14.36
C GLU A 23 -17.01 -6.08 -13.61
N SER A 24 -16.60 -6.90 -12.64
CA SER A 24 -15.33 -6.74 -11.94
C SER A 24 -14.12 -6.86 -12.86
N ASP A 25 -14.16 -7.82 -13.79
CA ASP A 25 -13.09 -8.05 -14.76
C ASP A 25 -12.99 -6.88 -15.73
N TYR A 26 -14.15 -6.35 -16.16
CA TYR A 26 -14.19 -5.15 -16.98
C TYR A 26 -13.53 -3.94 -16.33
N LYS A 27 -13.84 -3.65 -15.05
CA LYS A 27 -13.18 -2.55 -14.33
C LYS A 27 -11.69 -2.78 -14.16
N PHE A 28 -11.29 -4.02 -13.90
CA PHE A 28 -9.87 -4.37 -13.80
C PHE A 28 -9.13 -4.11 -15.12
N PHE A 29 -9.66 -4.59 -16.26
CA PHE A 29 -9.01 -4.39 -17.56
C PHE A 29 -9.00 -2.93 -18.01
N LEU A 30 -10.05 -2.14 -17.70
CA LEU A 30 -10.03 -0.69 -17.92
C LEU A 30 -8.89 -0.02 -17.15
N ALA A 31 -8.67 -0.42 -15.89
CA ALA A 31 -7.59 0.12 -15.10
C ALA A 31 -6.20 -0.28 -15.65
N VAL A 32 -6.04 -1.53 -16.08
CA VAL A 32 -4.80 -2.00 -16.70
C VAL A 32 -4.49 -1.23 -17.97
N GLU A 33 -5.48 -0.98 -18.82
CA GLU A 33 -5.30 -0.18 -20.04
C GLU A 33 -4.88 1.26 -19.71
N ALA A 34 -5.52 1.88 -18.71
CA ALA A 34 -5.15 3.22 -18.25
C ALA A 34 -3.70 3.27 -17.72
N LEU A 35 -3.27 2.26 -16.96
CA LEU A 35 -1.88 2.13 -16.47
C LEU A 35 -0.88 1.95 -17.61
N GLU A 36 -1.21 1.14 -18.62
CA GLU A 36 -0.34 0.93 -19.79
C GLU A 36 -0.17 2.19 -20.62
N ARG A 37 -1.25 2.96 -20.78
CA ARG A 37 -1.19 4.27 -21.43
C ARG A 37 -0.35 5.25 -20.61
N ALA A 38 -0.57 5.33 -19.29
CA ALA A 38 0.20 6.21 -18.41
C ALA A 38 1.71 5.92 -18.48
N ALA A 39 2.09 4.66 -18.58
CA ALA A 39 3.50 4.24 -18.63
C ALA A 39 4.27 4.73 -19.87
N VAL A 40 3.57 5.02 -20.98
CA VAL A 40 4.17 5.53 -22.22
C VAL A 40 3.92 7.03 -22.44
N THR A 41 3.09 7.67 -21.62
CA THR A 41 2.81 9.10 -21.68
C THR A 41 3.99 9.92 -21.15
N ILE A 42 4.43 10.92 -21.92
CA ILE A 42 5.53 11.82 -21.55
C ILE A 42 5.03 12.95 -20.65
N ASP A 43 3.87 13.52 -20.97
CA ASP A 43 3.27 14.62 -20.21
C ASP A 43 2.84 14.16 -18.81
N ASP A 44 3.30 14.86 -17.79
CA ASP A 44 3.09 14.46 -16.40
C ASP A 44 1.65 14.69 -15.92
N GLU A 45 0.94 15.69 -16.45
CA GLU A 45 -0.46 15.97 -16.12
C GLU A 45 -1.39 14.90 -16.73
N GLU A 46 -1.17 14.53 -17.99
CA GLU A 46 -1.89 13.44 -18.65
C GLU A 46 -1.57 12.09 -17.98
N LYS A 47 -0.31 11.85 -17.63
CA LYS A 47 0.10 10.65 -16.88
C LYS A 47 -0.62 10.54 -15.54
N GLU A 48 -0.68 11.62 -14.78
CA GLU A 48 -1.42 11.65 -13.51
C GLU A 48 -2.92 11.40 -13.74
N THR A 49 -3.51 12.02 -14.76
CA THR A 49 -4.92 11.82 -15.13
C THR A 49 -5.21 10.34 -15.41
N LEU A 50 -4.35 9.67 -16.17
CA LEU A 50 -4.49 8.25 -16.48
C LEU A 50 -4.30 7.35 -15.24
N ALA A 51 -3.35 7.67 -14.37
CA ALA A 51 -3.18 6.97 -13.11
C ALA A 51 -4.43 7.12 -12.20
N ARG A 52 -5.04 8.32 -12.20
CA ARG A 52 -6.30 8.59 -11.49
C ARG A 52 -7.46 7.79 -12.06
N GLU A 53 -7.58 7.70 -13.39
CA GLU A 53 -8.58 6.86 -14.08
C GLU A 53 -8.44 5.38 -13.66
N ALA A 54 -7.20 4.88 -13.59
CA ALA A 54 -6.91 3.53 -13.13
C ALA A 54 -7.32 3.31 -11.67
N LEU A 55 -6.93 4.22 -10.76
CA LEU A 55 -7.30 4.17 -9.34
C LEU A 55 -8.83 4.12 -9.19
N ASN A 56 -9.56 5.02 -9.87
CA ASN A 56 -11.02 5.08 -9.81
C ASN A 56 -11.71 3.79 -10.27
N SER A 57 -11.10 3.06 -11.20
CA SER A 57 -11.60 1.79 -11.71
C SER A 57 -11.32 0.65 -10.72
N LEU A 58 -10.10 0.59 -10.16
CA LEU A 58 -9.69 -0.43 -9.19
C LEU A 58 -10.38 -0.29 -7.83
N SER A 59 -10.64 0.94 -7.37
CA SER A 59 -11.37 1.18 -6.11
C SER A 59 -12.80 0.63 -6.12
N LYS A 60 -13.38 0.36 -7.30
CA LYS A 60 -14.70 -0.28 -7.42
C LYS A 60 -14.65 -1.80 -7.26
N VAL A 61 -13.44 -2.38 -7.29
CA VAL A 61 -13.21 -3.83 -7.29
C VAL A 61 -12.01 -4.22 -6.38
N PRO A 62 -12.00 -3.78 -5.11
CA PRO A 62 -10.83 -3.93 -4.23
C PRO A 62 -10.39 -5.39 -4.01
N GLU A 63 -11.34 -6.33 -4.07
CA GLU A 63 -11.07 -7.76 -3.88
C GLU A 63 -10.46 -8.42 -5.11
N SER A 64 -10.80 -7.98 -6.33
CA SER A 64 -10.47 -8.69 -7.57
C SER A 64 -9.07 -8.39 -8.10
N ALA A 65 -8.39 -7.37 -7.56
CA ALA A 65 -7.07 -6.97 -8.02
C ALA A 65 -5.95 -7.73 -7.26
N ASP A 66 -4.95 -8.19 -8.00
CA ASP A 66 -3.63 -8.47 -7.43
C ASP A 66 -2.97 -7.14 -7.07
N LEU A 67 -3.20 -6.70 -5.83
CA LEU A 67 -2.73 -5.42 -5.33
C LEU A 67 -1.21 -5.27 -5.45
N ARG A 68 -0.44 -6.35 -5.29
CA ARG A 68 1.03 -6.25 -5.32
C ARG A 68 1.50 -5.84 -6.70
N THR A 69 0.99 -6.51 -7.74
CA THR A 69 1.31 -6.20 -9.13
C THR A 69 0.82 -4.81 -9.52
N VAL A 70 -0.41 -4.46 -9.14
CA VAL A 70 -1.01 -3.16 -9.49
C VAL A 70 -0.33 -2.00 -8.76
N CYS A 71 -0.07 -2.12 -7.46
CA CYS A 71 0.64 -1.09 -6.69
C CYS A 71 2.05 -0.87 -7.21
N LYS A 72 2.74 -1.92 -7.68
CA LYS A 72 4.07 -1.75 -8.31
C LYS A 72 4.02 -0.88 -9.56
N ARG A 73 2.99 -1.04 -10.41
CA ARG A 73 2.78 -0.16 -11.57
C ARG A 73 2.55 1.30 -11.14
N PHE A 74 1.80 1.52 -10.06
CA PHE A 74 1.62 2.87 -9.51
C PHE A 74 2.90 3.45 -8.90
N GLU A 75 3.71 2.65 -8.22
CA GLU A 75 5.04 3.07 -7.74
C GLU A 75 5.92 3.50 -8.91
N ASP A 76 5.93 2.75 -10.02
CA ASP A 76 6.70 3.07 -11.22
C ASP A 76 6.25 4.41 -11.85
N LEU A 77 4.95 4.71 -11.78
CA LEU A 77 4.35 6.00 -12.16
C LEU A 77 4.52 7.11 -11.11
N ARG A 78 5.13 6.80 -9.95
CA ARG A 78 5.25 7.71 -8.79
C ARG A 78 3.91 8.21 -8.23
N PHE A 79 2.85 7.44 -8.46
CA PHE A 79 1.49 7.77 -8.03
C PHE A 79 1.17 7.04 -6.71
N TYR A 80 1.80 7.49 -5.63
CA TYR A 80 1.71 6.83 -4.31
C TYR A 80 0.35 6.93 -3.64
N GLU A 81 -0.55 7.80 -4.11
CA GLU A 81 -1.93 7.84 -3.62
C GLU A 81 -2.63 6.49 -3.79
N ALA A 82 -2.51 5.86 -4.97
CA ALA A 82 -3.08 4.55 -5.21
C ALA A 82 -2.42 3.45 -4.36
N VAL A 83 -1.12 3.59 -4.09
CA VAL A 83 -0.35 2.63 -3.27
C VAL A 83 -0.83 2.62 -1.82
N VAL A 84 -1.41 3.71 -1.33
CA VAL A 84 -2.02 3.79 0.01
C VAL A 84 -3.51 3.42 -0.04
N CYS A 85 -4.28 4.04 -0.94
CA CYS A 85 -5.73 3.90 -0.94
C CYS A 85 -6.19 2.47 -1.28
N LEU A 86 -5.57 1.80 -2.26
CA LEU A 86 -6.04 0.49 -2.71
C LEU A 86 -5.85 -0.59 -1.64
N PRO A 87 -4.68 -0.71 -0.95
CA PRO A 87 -4.56 -1.68 0.12
C PRO A 87 -5.44 -1.42 1.32
N LEU A 88 -5.65 -0.16 1.72
CA LEU A 88 -6.57 0.18 2.81
C LEU A 88 -8.03 -0.15 2.46
N GLN A 89 -8.45 0.14 1.23
CA GLN A 89 -9.77 -0.25 0.74
C GLN A 89 -9.96 -1.77 0.72
N LYS A 90 -8.93 -2.53 0.32
CA LYS A 90 -9.00 -3.99 0.37
C LYS A 90 -9.03 -4.53 1.79
N ALA A 91 -8.21 -3.98 2.71
CA ALA A 91 -8.23 -4.36 4.12
C ALA A 91 -9.63 -4.19 4.72
N GLN A 92 -10.34 -3.12 4.34
CA GLN A 92 -11.73 -2.92 4.75
C GLN A 92 -12.72 -3.88 4.07
N ALA A 93 -12.51 -4.22 2.81
CA ALA A 93 -13.39 -5.11 2.06
C ALA A 93 -13.31 -6.57 2.53
N ILE A 94 -12.12 -7.05 2.89
CA ILE A 94 -11.91 -8.42 3.38
C ILE A 94 -12.34 -8.63 4.83
N ASP A 95 -12.40 -7.56 5.63
CA ASP A 95 -12.92 -7.55 7.00
C ASP A 95 -14.07 -6.52 7.15
N PRO A 96 -15.24 -6.79 6.54
CA PRO A 96 -16.38 -5.87 6.56
C PRO A 96 -17.11 -5.86 7.90
N ALA A 97 -17.01 -6.96 8.68
CA ALA A 97 -17.60 -7.06 10.01
C ALA A 97 -16.78 -6.33 11.07
N GLY A 98 -15.52 -5.98 10.77
CA GLY A 98 -14.60 -5.41 11.74
C GLY A 98 -14.17 -6.42 12.80
N ASP A 99 -14.06 -7.69 12.43
CA ASP A 99 -13.67 -8.78 13.32
C ASP A 99 -12.28 -8.52 13.91
N ALA A 100 -11.39 -7.86 13.17
CA ALA A 100 -10.06 -7.48 13.66
C ALA A 100 -10.11 -6.48 14.84
N TYR A 101 -11.21 -5.73 14.99
CA TYR A 101 -11.43 -4.74 16.06
C TYR A 101 -12.22 -5.29 17.24
N ASN A 102 -12.75 -6.51 17.13
CA ASN A 102 -13.74 -7.02 18.06
C ASN A 102 -13.09 -7.89 19.15
N ASP A 103 -12.95 -7.34 20.35
CA ASP A 103 -12.41 -8.06 21.51
C ASP A 103 -13.38 -9.12 22.08
N GLU A 104 -14.64 -9.13 21.64
CA GLU A 104 -15.69 -10.02 22.17
C GLU A 104 -15.81 -11.35 21.39
N ILE A 105 -15.12 -11.49 20.24
CA ILE A 105 -15.12 -12.72 19.46
C ILE A 105 -13.94 -13.64 19.82
N ASP A 106 -13.96 -14.85 19.26
CA ASP A 106 -12.87 -15.81 19.41
C ASP A 106 -11.53 -15.20 18.98
N ALA A 107 -10.51 -15.34 19.84
CA ALA A 107 -9.20 -14.74 19.62
C ALA A 107 -8.57 -15.22 18.31
N THR A 108 -8.76 -16.49 17.93
CA THR A 108 -8.24 -17.06 16.68
C THR A 108 -8.88 -16.39 15.46
N VAL A 109 -10.18 -16.12 15.52
CA VAL A 109 -10.92 -15.45 14.43
C VAL A 109 -10.45 -14.00 14.29
N ARG A 110 -10.33 -13.28 15.41
CA ARG A 110 -9.78 -11.92 15.43
C ARG A 110 -8.36 -11.88 14.87
N GLU A 111 -7.48 -12.80 15.28
CA GLU A 111 -6.10 -12.90 14.81
C GLU A 111 -6.03 -13.19 13.31
N GLN A 112 -6.92 -14.04 12.78
CA GLN A 112 -7.00 -14.30 11.34
C GLN A 112 -7.44 -13.06 10.56
N ALA A 113 -8.45 -12.34 11.03
CA ALA A 113 -8.89 -11.09 10.41
C ALA A 113 -7.77 -10.03 10.44
N LEU A 114 -7.06 -9.90 11.56
CA LEU A 114 -5.91 -9.02 11.69
C LEU A 114 -4.81 -9.39 10.69
N ALA A 115 -4.41 -10.66 10.63
CA ALA A 115 -3.37 -11.13 9.71
C ALA A 115 -3.74 -10.90 8.24
N GLN A 116 -5.02 -10.99 7.87
CA GLN A 116 -5.49 -10.66 6.52
C GLN A 116 -5.36 -9.17 6.21
N ARG A 117 -5.69 -8.29 7.15
CA ARG A 117 -5.50 -6.83 6.99
C ARG A 117 -4.02 -6.46 6.89
N GLU A 118 -3.16 -7.06 7.72
CA GLU A 118 -1.71 -6.85 7.69
C GLU A 118 -1.08 -7.19 6.34
N GLN A 119 -1.56 -8.24 5.64
CA GLN A 119 -1.11 -8.55 4.28
C GLN A 119 -1.34 -7.40 3.29
N CYS A 120 -2.41 -6.63 3.48
CA CYS A 120 -2.66 -5.43 2.69
C CYS A 120 -1.72 -4.29 3.11
N TYR A 121 -1.55 -4.07 4.41
CA TYR A 121 -0.67 -3.00 4.92
C TYR A 121 0.80 -3.18 4.50
N GLU A 122 1.30 -4.42 4.43
CA GLU A 122 2.68 -4.70 4.01
C GLU A 122 2.98 -4.19 2.60
N ILE A 123 1.98 -4.00 1.73
CA ILE A 123 2.18 -3.38 0.42
C ILE A 123 2.62 -1.91 0.58
N ILE A 124 1.99 -1.19 1.49
CA ILE A 124 2.31 0.21 1.82
C ILE A 124 3.70 0.28 2.48
N ILE A 125 3.98 -0.61 3.43
CA ILE A 125 5.27 -0.65 4.13
C ILE A 125 6.40 -1.03 3.17
N SER A 126 6.17 -1.94 2.23
CA SER A 126 7.13 -2.28 1.18
C SER A 126 7.47 -1.07 0.30
N ALA A 127 6.51 -0.20 0.01
CA ALA A 127 6.76 1.06 -0.72
C ALA A 127 7.60 2.04 0.12
N LEU A 128 7.30 2.20 1.41
CA LEU A 128 8.11 3.00 2.33
C LEU A 128 9.55 2.49 2.44
N ARG A 129 9.74 1.17 2.58
CA ARG A 129 11.06 0.51 2.62
C ARG A 129 11.84 0.75 1.34
N SER A 130 11.18 0.63 0.19
CA SER A 130 11.77 0.91 -1.13
C SER A 130 12.20 2.38 -1.27
N LEU A 131 11.39 3.33 -0.78
CA LEU A 131 11.70 4.76 -0.79
C LEU A 131 12.81 5.14 0.19
N LYS A 132 12.85 4.54 1.38
CA LYS A 132 13.93 4.76 2.37
C LYS A 132 15.29 4.36 1.79
N GLY A 133 15.30 3.36 0.92
CA GLY A 133 16.52 2.80 0.34
C GLY A 133 17.07 1.62 1.14
N ASP A 134 16.28 1.05 2.06
CA ASP A 134 16.54 -0.25 2.67
C ASP A 134 16.14 -1.37 1.73
N THR A 135 16.72 -1.37 0.53
CA THR A 135 16.95 -2.64 -0.16
C THR A 135 18.13 -3.27 0.57
N LEU A 136 17.86 -4.28 1.39
CA LEU A 136 18.89 -5.13 1.97
C LEU A 136 19.94 -5.45 0.90
N ARG A 137 21.12 -4.89 1.12
CA ARG A 137 22.41 -5.13 0.49
C ARG A 137 22.47 -6.31 -0.50
N LYS A 138 22.98 -6.00 -1.69
CA LYS A 138 24.00 -6.79 -2.40
C LYS A 138 23.69 -8.29 -2.55
N GLU A 139 22.90 -8.64 -3.57
CA GLU A 139 23.26 -9.85 -4.31
C GLU A 139 24.54 -9.53 -5.10
N PHE A 140 25.62 -10.18 -4.67
CA PHE A 140 26.87 -10.25 -5.40
C PHE A 140 26.62 -10.70 -6.84
N GLY A 141 27.02 -9.86 -7.80
CA GLY A 141 27.34 -10.29 -9.16
C GLY A 141 26.16 -10.59 -10.07
N SER A 142 25.53 -9.55 -10.63
CA SER A 142 24.94 -9.61 -11.97
C SER A 142 24.70 -8.20 -12.53
N PRO A 143 25.34 -7.80 -13.64
CA PRO A 143 24.94 -6.60 -14.36
C PRO A 143 23.88 -7.00 -15.40
N ILE A 144 22.63 -7.17 -14.97
CA ILE A 144 21.49 -7.23 -15.89
C ILE A 144 20.48 -6.17 -15.46
N ARG A 145 20.31 -5.22 -16.37
CA ARG A 145 19.59 -3.95 -16.27
C ARG A 145 18.11 -4.13 -15.90
N SER A 146 17.60 -3.25 -15.03
CA SER A 146 16.36 -2.52 -15.33
C SER A 146 16.70 -1.03 -15.40
N ALA A 147 16.91 -0.56 -16.63
CA ALA A 147 17.15 0.84 -16.92
C ALA A 147 15.80 1.58 -16.91
N SER A 148 15.30 1.95 -15.72
CA SER A 148 14.19 2.93 -15.56
C SER A 148 13.87 3.30 -14.11
N GLN A 149 14.65 2.92 -13.11
CA GLN A 149 14.65 3.71 -11.88
C GLN A 149 15.62 4.87 -12.10
N SER A 150 15.13 5.98 -12.67
CA SER A 150 15.78 7.27 -12.43
C SER A 150 16.00 7.33 -10.92
N ALA A 151 17.26 7.37 -10.50
CA ALA A 151 17.59 7.40 -9.08
C ALA A 151 16.91 8.64 -8.49
N LEU A 152 15.81 8.43 -7.76
CA LEU A 152 15.06 9.52 -7.14
C LEU A 152 16.02 10.28 -6.24
N ASP A 153 16.06 11.59 -6.39
CA ASP A 153 16.87 12.41 -5.49
C ASP A 153 16.32 12.32 -4.06
N PRO A 154 17.14 12.64 -3.04
CA PRO A 154 16.71 12.58 -1.65
C PRO A 154 15.46 13.41 -1.32
N ALA A 155 15.26 14.56 -1.98
CA ALA A 155 14.11 15.42 -1.71
C ALA A 155 12.82 14.81 -2.28
N SER A 156 12.86 14.24 -3.48
CA SER A 156 11.72 13.48 -4.02
C SER A 156 11.37 12.27 -3.14
N ARG A 157 12.37 11.53 -2.63
CA ARG A 157 12.10 10.40 -1.72
C ARG A 157 11.42 10.86 -0.44
N LYS A 158 11.93 11.94 0.20
CA LYS A 158 11.29 12.53 1.38
C LYS A 158 9.85 12.94 1.07
N LYS A 159 9.60 13.63 -0.06
CA LYS A 159 8.26 14.03 -0.49
C LYS A 159 7.29 12.85 -0.57
N TYR A 160 7.70 11.74 -1.19
CA TYR A 160 6.83 10.57 -1.33
C TYR A 160 6.63 9.82 -0.01
N ILE A 161 7.65 9.74 0.86
CA ILE A 161 7.48 9.19 2.21
C ILE A 161 6.45 10.03 2.97
N SER A 162 6.61 11.36 3.00
CA SER A 162 5.66 12.26 3.65
C SER A 162 4.24 12.10 3.09
N GLN A 163 4.10 11.97 1.77
CA GLN A 163 2.80 11.74 1.12
C GLN A 163 2.15 10.44 1.60
N ILE A 164 2.90 9.33 1.63
CA ILE A 164 2.38 8.04 2.09
C ILE A 164 1.92 8.13 3.54
N VAL A 165 2.74 8.73 4.42
CA VAL A 165 2.42 8.87 5.84
C VAL A 165 1.17 9.72 6.01
N GLN A 166 1.09 10.89 5.36
CA GLN A 166 -0.07 11.79 5.44
C GLN A 166 -1.37 11.14 4.96
N LEU A 167 -1.34 10.43 3.83
CA LEU A 167 -2.49 9.68 3.34
C LEU A 167 -2.86 8.54 4.29
N GLY A 168 -1.85 7.89 4.86
CA GLY A 168 -2.00 6.81 5.79
C GLY A 168 -2.72 7.21 7.08
N VAL A 169 -2.28 8.30 7.72
CA VAL A 169 -2.85 8.79 8.99
C VAL A 169 -4.21 9.47 8.83
N GLN A 170 -4.61 9.80 7.59
CA GLN A 170 -5.96 10.26 7.26
C GLN A 170 -6.97 9.12 7.18
N SER A 171 -6.50 7.87 7.16
CA SER A 171 -7.35 6.69 7.21
C SER A 171 -8.15 6.65 8.53
N PRO A 172 -9.39 6.12 8.52
CA PRO A 172 -10.09 5.81 9.77
C PRO A 172 -9.57 4.51 10.43
N ASP A 173 -8.67 3.78 9.77
CA ASP A 173 -8.16 2.47 10.18
C ASP A 173 -7.09 2.59 11.27
N ARG A 174 -7.51 2.44 12.54
CA ARG A 174 -6.61 2.56 13.70
C ARG A 174 -5.61 1.42 13.80
N ILE A 175 -5.98 0.21 13.37
CA ILE A 175 -5.06 -0.93 13.34
C ILE A 175 -3.91 -0.62 12.37
N PHE A 176 -4.24 -0.05 11.21
CA PHE A 176 -3.22 0.40 10.26
C PHE A 176 -2.31 1.48 10.85
N HIS A 177 -2.83 2.44 11.63
CA HIS A 177 -2.00 3.48 12.24
C HIS A 177 -0.93 2.88 13.16
N GLU A 178 -1.32 1.93 14.04
CA GLU A 178 -0.35 1.24 14.91
C GLU A 178 0.69 0.46 14.09
N TYR A 179 0.25 -0.25 13.04
CA TYR A 179 1.12 -0.99 12.13
C TYR A 179 2.11 -0.05 11.40
N LEU A 180 1.62 1.09 10.91
CA LEU A 180 2.41 2.11 10.23
C LEU A 180 3.46 2.73 11.17
N TYR A 181 3.06 3.14 12.37
CA TYR A 181 3.97 3.78 13.33
C TYR A 181 5.07 2.82 13.76
N GLN A 182 4.74 1.56 14.04
CA GLN A 182 5.73 0.54 14.35
C GLN A 182 6.71 0.34 13.18
N ALA A 183 6.19 0.17 11.97
CA ALA A 183 7.02 0.01 10.77
C ALA A 183 7.93 1.23 10.51
N MET A 184 7.45 2.46 10.76
CA MET A 184 8.27 3.66 10.62
C MET A 184 9.42 3.71 11.63
N ILE A 185 9.19 3.27 12.88
CA ILE A 185 10.25 3.14 13.88
C ILE A 185 11.27 2.10 13.41
N ASP A 186 10.82 0.93 12.96
CA ASP A 186 11.70 -0.16 12.51
C ASP A 186 12.54 0.23 11.28
N LEU A 187 12.00 1.11 10.42
CA LEU A 187 12.67 1.67 9.24
C LEU A 187 13.54 2.90 9.54
N GLY A 188 13.61 3.39 10.77
CA GLY A 188 14.35 4.62 11.13
C GLY A 188 13.79 5.87 10.43
N LEU A 189 12.45 5.98 10.38
CA LEU A 189 11.68 7.11 9.84
C LEU A 189 11.08 7.96 10.97
N GLU A 190 11.75 8.07 12.12
CA GLU A 190 11.22 8.71 13.32
C GLU A 190 11.00 10.22 13.11
N ASN A 191 11.84 10.88 12.30
CA ASN A 191 11.66 12.29 11.98
C ASN A 191 10.35 12.51 11.21
N GLU A 192 10.09 11.70 10.18
CA GLU A 192 8.85 11.76 9.41
C GLU A 192 7.64 11.35 10.26
N LEU A 193 7.81 10.40 11.18
CA LEU A 193 6.77 9.97 12.12
C LEU A 193 6.36 11.12 13.04
N LEU A 194 7.32 11.82 13.62
CA LEU A 194 7.06 12.96 14.52
C LEU A 194 6.51 14.17 13.77
N GLU A 195 6.90 14.37 12.51
CA GLU A 195 6.44 15.50 11.68
C GLU A 195 5.02 15.28 11.12
N TYR A 196 4.68 14.04 10.73
CA TYR A 196 3.46 13.74 9.98
C TYR A 196 2.52 12.72 10.64
N GLY A 197 2.82 12.28 11.86
CA GLY A 197 2.00 11.34 12.61
C GLY A 197 0.59 11.87 12.88
N GLY A 198 -0.36 10.94 13.00
CA GLY A 198 -1.76 11.24 13.30
C GLY A 198 -1.98 11.65 14.77
N PRO A 199 -3.20 12.10 15.11
CA PRO A 199 -3.55 12.53 16.46
C PRO A 199 -3.44 11.42 17.52
N ASP A 200 -3.42 10.15 17.10
CA ASP A 200 -3.28 8.97 17.94
C ASP A 200 -1.83 8.52 18.18
N LEU A 201 -0.84 9.17 17.54
CA LEU A 201 0.58 8.84 17.71
C LEU A 201 1.02 8.91 19.19
N LEU A 202 0.58 9.94 19.93
CA LEU A 202 0.92 10.07 21.35
C LEU A 202 0.40 8.89 22.18
N SER A 203 -0.83 8.46 21.90
CA SER A 203 -1.43 7.30 22.58
C SER A 203 -0.66 6.02 22.28
N PHE A 204 -0.25 5.83 21.02
CA PHE A 204 0.60 4.72 20.59
C PHE A 204 1.96 4.72 21.31
N LEU A 205 2.67 5.85 21.35
CA LEU A 205 3.97 5.94 22.02
C LEU A 205 3.87 5.68 23.53
N GLN A 206 2.80 6.18 24.17
CA GLN A 206 2.55 5.92 25.59
C GLN A 206 2.24 4.46 25.89
N SER A 207 1.48 3.78 25.03
CA SER A 207 1.16 2.36 25.20
C SER A 207 2.41 1.49 24.99
N ALA A 208 3.23 1.82 23.98
CA ALA A 208 4.48 1.14 23.69
C ALA A 208 5.49 1.25 24.85
N GLY A 209 5.60 2.42 25.49
CA GLY A 209 6.45 2.62 26.66
C GLY A 209 5.98 1.95 27.96
N ARG A 210 4.73 1.45 28.01
CA ARG A 210 4.15 0.78 29.19
C ARG A 210 4.20 -0.74 29.13
N LYS A 211 4.49 -1.35 27.98
CA LYS A 211 4.60 -2.81 27.86
C LYS A 211 5.89 -3.28 28.56
N PRO A 212 5.82 -4.03 29.68
CA PRO A 212 7.02 -4.65 30.25
C PRO A 212 7.58 -5.69 29.27
N ILE A 213 8.90 -5.84 29.25
CA ILE A 213 9.72 -6.70 28.36
C ILE A 213 9.40 -8.22 28.48
N HIS A 214 8.31 -8.59 29.16
CA HIS A 214 8.03 -9.96 29.59
C HIS A 214 6.77 -10.55 28.95
N GLU A 215 6.60 -10.39 27.64
CA GLU A 215 5.74 -11.27 26.83
C GLU A 215 6.25 -11.30 25.38
N VAL A 216 7.52 -11.66 25.24
CA VAL A 216 8.16 -11.89 23.94
C VAL A 216 7.79 -13.28 23.45
N ALA A 217 6.58 -13.41 22.91
CA ALA A 217 6.27 -14.38 21.85
C ALA A 217 5.97 -13.69 20.51
N TYR A 218 5.91 -12.36 20.48
CA TYR A 218 5.74 -11.57 19.27
C TYR A 218 6.80 -10.46 19.25
N TYR A 219 7.59 -10.41 18.17
CA TYR A 219 8.57 -9.37 17.80
C TYR A 219 9.98 -9.46 18.43
N PRO A 220 10.93 -10.17 17.79
CA PRO A 220 12.34 -10.07 18.15
C PRO A 220 12.95 -8.79 17.54
N PHE A 221 13.68 -8.03 18.37
CA PHE A 221 14.48 -6.82 18.05
C PHE A 221 13.62 -5.58 17.75
N LEU A 222 13.53 -4.55 18.60
CA LEU A 222 14.40 -3.36 18.49
C LEU A 222 14.12 -2.27 19.57
N PHE A 223 13.52 -2.59 20.72
CA PHE A 223 13.12 -1.56 21.70
C PHE A 223 14.28 -0.86 22.45
N ASN A 224 15.54 -1.26 22.24
CA ASN A 224 16.66 -0.85 23.10
C ASN A 224 17.32 0.50 22.73
N ASN A 225 16.97 1.14 21.60
CA ASN A 225 17.64 2.37 21.15
C ASN A 225 16.92 3.68 21.47
N LEU A 226 15.67 3.68 21.95
CA LEU A 226 14.93 4.92 22.21
C LEU A 226 15.06 5.49 23.64
N LEU A 227 15.76 4.78 24.55
CA LEU A 227 15.92 5.18 25.96
C LEU A 227 17.27 5.84 26.28
N MET A 228 18.12 6.08 25.29
CA MET A 228 19.50 6.60 25.46
C MET A 228 19.79 7.90 24.67
N ALA A 229 18.76 8.59 24.16
CA ALA A 229 18.88 9.91 23.53
C ALA A 229 18.16 10.99 24.36
#